data_AF-A0A850NZT6-F1
#
_entry.id   AF-A0A850NZT6-F1
#
_cell.length_a   1.000
_cell.length_b   1.000
_cell.length_c   1.000
_cell.angle_alpha   90.00
_cell.angle_beta   90.00
_cell.angle_gamma   90.00
#
_symmetry.space_group_name_H-M   'P 1'
#
loop_
_entity.id
_entity.type
_entity.pdbx_description
1 polymer ?
#
loop_
_entity_poly.entity_id
_entity_poly.type
_entity_poly.pdbx_seq_one_letter_code
_entity_poly.pdbx_strand_id
1 'polypeptide(L)'
;LTGDGTLRDEALRRFGHPPTPSQTRALAEIDADLAAPTRMLRLLQGDVGAGKTLVATLAMLRAVEAGAQAALMAPTEILARQHHRTLSSLCATPVGLLTGSVKGAARTKLLRGVADGGLRLVVGTHALFQSGVRFADLGLAVIDEQHRFGVEQRLQLGEKGATTDVLVMTATPIPRTLLLTQWSEMAVSRLSGKPAGRQPIRTTLHSIGAMAALIAAIARALDGGAQVFWVCPLVAQGDPADLAAAGAAAEERHRKLLKHFPSIGLAHGQMPADLREAALRDFAEGRTRLLVATTVIEVGVDVPQASVMVVEH
;
A
#
# COMPACT_ATOMS: atom_id res chain seq x y z
N LEU A 1 -11.11 -21.25 -9.05
CA LEU A 1 -10.52 -21.31 -7.69
C LEU A 1 -11.60 -21.51 -6.62
N THR A 2 -11.76 -22.74 -6.15
CA THR A 2 -12.69 -23.10 -5.06
C THR A 2 -11.88 -23.64 -3.88
N GLY A 3 -11.99 -22.99 -2.73
CA GLY A 3 -11.30 -23.38 -1.49
C GLY A 3 -12.21 -24.13 -0.53
N ASP A 4 -11.62 -24.81 0.44
CA ASP A 4 -12.32 -25.54 1.50
C ASP A 4 -12.65 -24.69 2.74
N GLY A 5 -12.18 -23.43 2.78
CA GLY A 5 -12.41 -22.47 3.86
C GLY A 5 -11.52 -22.64 5.09
N THR A 6 -10.69 -23.69 5.15
CA THR A 6 -9.92 -24.03 6.35
C THR A 6 -8.90 -22.95 6.73
N LEU A 7 -8.18 -22.38 5.74
CA LEU A 7 -7.19 -21.34 5.96
C LEU A 7 -7.86 -19.99 6.23
N ARG A 8 -8.99 -19.72 5.55
CA ARG A 8 -9.77 -18.49 5.78
C ARG A 8 -10.33 -18.43 7.20
N ASP A 9 -10.90 -19.52 7.69
CA ASP A 9 -11.44 -19.59 9.04
C ASP A 9 -10.36 -19.40 10.10
N GLU A 10 -9.18 -19.98 9.89
CA GLU A 10 -8.01 -19.76 10.75
C GLU A 10 -7.55 -18.29 10.74
N ALA A 11 -7.50 -17.67 9.57
CA ALA A 11 -7.13 -16.26 9.46
C ALA A 11 -8.14 -15.33 10.16
N LEU A 12 -9.44 -15.64 10.07
CA LEU A 12 -10.49 -14.90 10.79
C LEU A 12 -10.38 -15.08 12.31
N ARG A 13 -10.08 -16.29 12.79
CA ARG A 13 -9.79 -16.54 14.22
C ARG A 13 -8.60 -15.71 14.71
N ARG A 14 -7.51 -15.67 13.94
CA ARG A 14 -6.32 -14.87 14.26
C ARG A 14 -6.57 -13.36 14.19
N PHE A 15 -7.45 -12.92 13.31
CA PHE A 15 -7.85 -11.52 13.21
C PHE A 15 -8.68 -11.06 14.41
N GLY A 16 -9.47 -11.94 15.02
CA GLY A 16 -10.15 -11.69 16.29
C GLY A 16 -11.44 -10.87 16.20
N HIS A 17 -11.86 -10.46 15.00
CA HIS A 17 -13.10 -9.72 14.77
C HIS A 17 -13.86 -10.28 13.56
N PRO A 18 -15.20 -10.30 13.58
CA PRO A 18 -15.97 -10.70 12.40
C PRO A 18 -15.84 -9.66 11.28
N PRO A 19 -15.85 -10.09 10.01
CA PRO A 19 -15.91 -9.16 8.88
C PRO A 19 -17.16 -8.29 8.95
N THR A 20 -17.05 -7.05 8.47
CA THR A 20 -18.22 -6.17 8.34
C THR A 20 -19.18 -6.68 7.26
N PRO A 21 -20.46 -6.29 7.25
CA PRO A 21 -21.38 -6.67 6.18
C PRO A 21 -20.91 -6.29 4.77
N SER A 22 -20.18 -5.17 4.64
CA SER A 22 -19.61 -4.74 3.36
C SER A 22 -18.41 -5.60 2.95
N GLN A 23 -17.58 -6.04 3.90
CA GLN A 23 -16.50 -7.00 3.65
C GLN A 23 -17.05 -8.38 3.28
N THR A 24 -18.07 -8.89 3.97
CA THR A 24 -18.71 -10.16 3.65
C THR A 24 -19.32 -10.15 2.25
N ARG A 25 -19.99 -9.07 1.85
CA ARG A 25 -20.54 -8.93 0.50
C ARG A 25 -19.43 -8.89 -0.56
N ALA A 26 -18.39 -8.08 -0.35
CA ALA A 26 -17.26 -8.01 -1.27
C ALA A 26 -16.56 -9.37 -1.42
N LEU A 27 -16.40 -10.12 -0.32
CA LEU A 27 -15.87 -11.47 -0.36
C LEU A 27 -16.76 -12.41 -1.17
N ALA A 28 -18.08 -12.37 -0.99
CA ALA A 28 -18.99 -13.20 -1.77
C ALA A 28 -18.94 -12.90 -3.28
N GLU A 29 -18.83 -11.62 -3.65
CA GLU A 29 -18.67 -11.19 -5.05
C GLU A 29 -17.32 -11.67 -5.64
N ILE A 30 -16.22 -11.53 -4.88
CA ILE A 30 -14.91 -12.04 -5.27
C ILE A 30 -14.95 -13.57 -5.38
N ASP A 31 -15.56 -14.26 -4.41
CA ASP A 31 -15.67 -15.71 -4.35
C ASP A 31 -16.44 -16.29 -5.54
N ALA A 32 -17.49 -15.59 -5.99
CA ALA A 32 -18.26 -15.95 -7.18
C ALA A 32 -17.42 -15.83 -8.46
N ASP A 33 -16.69 -14.72 -8.62
CA ASP A 33 -15.83 -14.52 -9.78
C ASP A 33 -14.65 -15.50 -9.80
N LEU A 34 -14.00 -15.74 -8.66
CA LEU A 34 -12.91 -16.71 -8.54
C LEU A 34 -13.37 -18.14 -8.85
N ALA A 35 -14.65 -18.46 -8.65
CA ALA A 35 -15.20 -19.76 -9.00
C ALA A 35 -15.61 -19.88 -10.49
N ALA A 36 -15.72 -18.77 -11.20
CA ALA A 36 -16.13 -18.75 -12.59
C ALA A 36 -15.02 -19.29 -13.52
N PRO A 37 -15.37 -19.82 -14.71
CA PRO A 37 -14.39 -20.29 -15.70
C PRO A 37 -13.64 -19.14 -16.41
N THR A 38 -14.15 -17.91 -16.31
CA THR A 38 -13.54 -16.71 -16.87
C THR A 38 -12.66 -16.03 -15.83
N ARG A 39 -11.51 -15.52 -16.28
CA ARG A 39 -10.61 -14.73 -15.44
C ARG A 39 -11.33 -13.57 -14.75
N MET A 40 -11.22 -13.48 -13.43
CA MET A 40 -11.66 -12.34 -12.65
C MET A 40 -10.75 -11.14 -12.92
N LEU A 41 -11.38 -10.00 -13.19
CA LEU A 41 -10.75 -8.69 -13.15
C LEU A 41 -11.65 -7.76 -12.32
N ARG A 42 -11.26 -7.52 -11.06
CA ARG A 42 -12.12 -6.83 -10.09
C ARG A 42 -11.41 -5.71 -9.36
N LEU A 43 -12.12 -4.61 -9.14
CA LEU A 43 -11.74 -3.50 -8.29
C LEU A 43 -12.39 -3.61 -6.91
N LEU A 44 -11.57 -3.72 -5.87
CA LEU A 44 -11.96 -3.54 -4.48
C LEU A 44 -11.71 -2.09 -4.05
N GLN A 45 -12.78 -1.33 -3.90
CA GLN A 45 -12.74 0.07 -3.50
C GLN A 45 -13.22 0.23 -2.06
N GLY A 46 -12.52 1.04 -1.28
CA GLY A 46 -12.98 1.42 0.06
C GLY A 46 -12.03 2.39 0.73
N ASP A 47 -12.53 3.20 1.65
CA ASP A 47 -11.75 4.21 2.37
C ASP A 47 -10.49 3.62 3.03
N VAL A 48 -9.51 4.48 3.34
CA VAL A 48 -8.38 4.11 4.20
C VAL A 48 -8.90 3.56 5.53
N GLY A 49 -8.43 2.37 5.89
CA GLY A 49 -8.87 1.64 7.09
C GLY A 49 -10.10 0.74 6.90
N ALA A 50 -10.79 0.73 5.76
CA ALA A 50 -12.01 -0.10 5.55
C ALA A 50 -11.77 -1.63 5.55
N GLY A 51 -10.53 -2.08 5.79
CA GLY A 51 -10.17 -3.51 5.84
C GLY A 51 -9.98 -4.17 4.46
N LYS A 52 -9.56 -3.39 3.45
CA LYS A 52 -9.21 -3.92 2.11
C LYS A 52 -8.20 -5.07 2.19
N THR A 53 -7.16 -4.92 3.02
CA THR A 53 -6.13 -5.95 3.23
C THR A 53 -6.70 -7.25 3.76
N LEU A 54 -7.70 -7.21 4.65
CA LEU A 54 -8.35 -8.43 5.16
C LEU A 54 -9.09 -9.16 4.03
N VAL A 55 -9.87 -8.43 3.23
CA VAL A 55 -10.62 -9.00 2.10
C VAL A 55 -9.66 -9.62 1.08
N ALA A 56 -8.58 -8.92 0.72
CA ALA A 56 -7.55 -9.45 -0.16
C ALA A 56 -6.86 -10.70 0.42
N THR A 57 -6.52 -10.68 1.71
CA THR A 57 -5.88 -11.84 2.38
C THR A 57 -6.77 -13.08 2.29
N LEU A 58 -8.07 -12.94 2.56
CA LEU A 58 -9.02 -14.05 2.49
C LEU A 58 -9.22 -14.56 1.05
N ALA A 59 -9.20 -13.67 0.06
CA ALA A 59 -9.22 -14.06 -1.36
C ALA A 59 -7.94 -14.82 -1.77
N MET A 60 -6.76 -14.37 -1.30
CA MET A 60 -5.49 -15.05 -1.51
C MET A 60 -5.49 -16.44 -0.87
N LEU A 61 -6.03 -16.58 0.35
CA LEU A 61 -6.14 -17.88 1.02
C LEU A 61 -7.06 -18.85 0.27
N ARG A 62 -8.16 -18.38 -0.31
CA ARG A 62 -9.01 -19.21 -1.18
C ARG A 62 -8.24 -19.77 -2.38
N ALA A 63 -7.38 -18.95 -3.01
CA ALA A 63 -6.53 -19.42 -4.11
C ALA A 63 -5.56 -20.52 -3.63
N VAL A 64 -5.01 -20.38 -2.42
CA VAL A 64 -4.14 -21.38 -1.81
C VAL A 64 -4.89 -22.67 -1.46
N GLU A 65 -6.10 -22.58 -0.91
CA GLU A 65 -6.97 -23.73 -0.64
C GLU A 65 -7.33 -24.48 -1.94
N ALA A 66 -7.46 -23.76 -3.05
CA ALA A 66 -7.67 -24.33 -4.39
C ALA A 66 -6.41 -24.95 -5.01
N GLY A 67 -5.27 -24.96 -4.31
CA GLY A 67 -4.02 -25.53 -4.77
C GLY A 67 -3.15 -24.61 -5.63
N ALA A 68 -3.53 -23.34 -5.81
CA ALA A 68 -2.76 -22.34 -6.54
C ALA A 68 -1.89 -21.48 -5.61
N GLN A 69 -1.07 -20.61 -6.19
CA GLN A 69 -0.32 -19.56 -5.48
C GLN A 69 -1.05 -18.22 -5.58
N ALA A 70 -0.80 -17.34 -4.62
CA ALA A 70 -1.28 -15.96 -4.66
C ALA A 70 -0.16 -14.96 -4.34
N ALA A 71 -0.22 -13.80 -5.00
CA ALA A 71 0.75 -12.73 -4.83
C ALA A 71 0.06 -11.40 -4.51
N LEU A 72 0.63 -10.60 -3.60
CA LEU A 72 0.25 -9.22 -3.33
C LEU A 72 1.38 -8.28 -3.74
N MET A 73 1.09 -7.40 -4.69
CA MET A 73 2.00 -6.35 -5.14
C MET A 73 1.68 -5.03 -4.44
N ALA A 74 2.69 -4.43 -3.83
CA ALA A 74 2.64 -3.14 -3.20
C ALA A 74 3.55 -2.12 -3.92
N PRO A 75 3.22 -0.83 -3.93
CA PRO A 75 3.96 0.21 -4.65
C PRO A 75 5.32 0.57 -4.05
N THR A 76 5.52 0.36 -2.75
CA THR A 76 6.79 0.60 -2.06
C THR A 76 7.24 -0.61 -1.25
N GLU A 77 8.54 -0.68 -0.98
CA GLU A 77 9.09 -1.70 -0.09
C GLU A 77 8.52 -1.59 1.33
N ILE A 78 8.25 -0.37 1.81
CA ILE A 78 7.67 -0.14 3.13
C ILE A 78 6.26 -0.75 3.21
N LEU A 79 5.41 -0.50 2.22
CA LEU A 79 4.08 -1.11 2.15
C LEU A 79 4.16 -2.64 1.98
N ALA A 80 5.08 -3.14 1.13
CA ALA A 80 5.29 -4.58 0.98
C ALA A 80 5.66 -5.24 2.30
N ARG A 81 6.51 -4.60 3.11
CA ARG A 81 6.88 -5.07 4.46
C ARG A 81 5.72 -4.97 5.45
N GLN A 82 4.87 -3.95 5.34
CA GLN A 82 3.67 -3.84 6.17
C GLN A 82 2.67 -4.96 5.85
N HIS A 83 2.36 -5.16 4.57
CA HIS A 83 1.51 -6.27 4.13
C HIS A 83 2.11 -7.61 4.52
N HIS A 84 3.41 -7.83 4.33
CA HIS A 84 4.07 -9.06 4.75
C HIS A 84 3.92 -9.33 6.25
N ARG A 85 4.09 -8.31 7.11
CA ARG A 85 3.85 -8.45 8.55
C ARG A 85 2.40 -8.83 8.86
N THR A 86 1.43 -8.11 8.27
CA THR A 86 -0.01 -8.38 8.45
C THR A 86 -0.40 -9.77 7.96
N LEU A 87 0.02 -10.17 6.76
CA LEU A 87 -0.29 -11.50 6.23
C LEU A 87 0.42 -12.59 7.04
N SER A 88 1.65 -12.36 7.50
CA SER A 88 2.36 -13.34 8.35
C SER A 88 1.72 -13.52 9.72
N SER A 89 1.04 -12.50 10.28
CA SER A 89 0.31 -12.66 11.54
C SER A 89 -1.04 -13.37 11.34
N LEU A 90 -1.71 -13.12 10.22
CA LEU A 90 -3.03 -13.70 9.91
C LEU A 90 -2.97 -15.10 9.31
N CYS A 91 -1.96 -15.42 8.51
CA CYS A 91 -1.88 -16.68 7.79
C CYS A 91 -1.06 -17.71 8.57
N ALA A 92 -1.54 -18.95 8.62
CA ALA A 92 -0.73 -20.08 9.07
C ALA A 92 0.31 -20.49 8.00
N THR A 93 -0.03 -20.29 6.72
CA THR A 93 0.85 -20.56 5.58
C THR A 93 2.00 -19.55 5.51
N PRO A 94 3.26 -19.99 5.29
CA PRO A 94 4.39 -19.09 5.14
C PRO A 94 4.19 -18.05 4.03
N VAL A 95 4.50 -16.80 4.34
CA VAL A 95 4.40 -15.67 3.40
C VAL A 95 5.80 -15.21 3.04
N GLY A 96 6.15 -15.23 1.76
CA GLY A 96 7.42 -14.71 1.27
C GLY A 96 7.39 -13.20 1.06
N LEU A 97 8.53 -12.54 1.19
CA LEU A 97 8.71 -11.13 0.87
C LEU A 97 9.74 -10.97 -0.24
N LEU A 98 9.33 -10.48 -1.42
CA LEU A 98 10.21 -10.23 -2.55
C LEU A 98 10.26 -8.74 -2.89
N THR A 99 11.34 -8.08 -2.44
CA THR A 99 11.61 -6.67 -2.75
C THR A 99 13.01 -6.49 -3.35
N GLY A 100 13.39 -5.25 -3.67
CA GLY A 100 14.72 -4.94 -4.23
C GLY A 100 15.86 -5.15 -3.24
N SER A 101 15.57 -5.06 -1.93
CA SER A 101 16.57 -5.27 -0.87
C SER A 101 16.86 -6.75 -0.58
N VAL A 102 15.99 -7.66 -1.00
CA VAL A 102 16.20 -9.12 -0.81
C VAL A 102 17.21 -9.62 -1.85
N LYS A 103 18.42 -9.96 -1.38
CA LYS A 103 19.59 -10.32 -2.20
C LYS A 103 20.21 -11.67 -1.80
N GLY A 104 21.13 -12.15 -2.64
CA GLY A 104 21.96 -13.33 -2.35
C GLY A 104 21.16 -14.61 -2.12
N ALA A 105 21.63 -15.45 -1.20
CA ALA A 105 21.06 -16.77 -0.92
C ALA A 105 19.58 -16.72 -0.50
N ALA A 106 19.17 -15.67 0.23
CA ALA A 106 17.77 -15.49 0.63
C ALA A 106 16.86 -15.30 -0.59
N ARG A 107 17.28 -14.49 -1.57
CA ARG A 107 16.56 -14.30 -2.83
C ARG A 107 16.48 -15.61 -3.61
N THR A 108 17.60 -16.33 -3.74
CA THR A 108 17.64 -17.61 -4.45
C THR A 108 16.70 -18.64 -3.84
N LYS A 109 16.67 -18.77 -2.51
CA LYS A 109 15.75 -19.67 -1.80
C LYS A 109 14.30 -19.29 -2.05
N LEU A 110 13.97 -17.99 -1.95
CA LEU A 110 12.62 -17.50 -2.20
C LEU A 110 12.18 -17.82 -3.63
N LEU A 111 12.99 -17.47 -4.63
CA LEU A 111 12.65 -17.70 -6.03
C LEU A 111 12.47 -19.18 -6.36
N ARG A 112 13.27 -20.08 -5.74
CA ARG A 112 13.05 -21.53 -5.87
C ARG A 112 11.71 -21.95 -5.30
N GLY A 113 11.39 -21.52 -4.07
CA GLY A 113 10.10 -21.81 -3.45
C GLY A 113 8.89 -21.28 -4.23
N VAL A 114 9.04 -20.14 -4.92
CA VAL A 114 7.99 -19.62 -5.79
C VAL A 114 7.85 -20.48 -7.05
N ALA A 115 8.97 -20.88 -7.66
CA ALA A 115 8.99 -21.64 -8.91
C ALA A 115 8.57 -23.11 -8.76
N ASP A 116 8.81 -23.73 -7.59
CA ASP A 116 8.40 -25.11 -7.30
C ASP A 116 7.03 -25.21 -6.60
N GLY A 117 6.42 -24.07 -6.25
CA GLY A 117 5.12 -24.01 -5.58
C GLY A 117 5.17 -24.26 -4.07
N GLY A 118 6.35 -24.46 -3.47
CA GLY A 118 6.52 -24.62 -2.03
C GLY A 118 6.20 -23.35 -1.24
N LEU A 119 6.26 -22.18 -1.90
CA LEU A 119 5.84 -20.89 -1.35
C LEU A 119 4.54 -20.42 -2.00
N ARG A 120 3.43 -20.62 -1.30
CA ARG A 120 2.07 -20.37 -1.81
C ARG A 120 1.62 -18.92 -1.73
N LEU A 121 2.17 -18.13 -0.80
CA LEU A 121 1.86 -16.72 -0.61
C LEU A 121 3.11 -15.88 -0.77
N VAL A 122 3.04 -14.82 -1.60
CA VAL A 122 4.15 -13.90 -1.81
C VAL A 122 3.65 -12.46 -1.71
N VAL A 123 4.36 -11.63 -0.97
CA VAL A 123 4.20 -10.17 -0.99
C VAL A 123 5.44 -9.57 -1.63
N GLY A 124 5.29 -8.54 -2.44
CA GLY A 124 6.44 -7.91 -3.06
C GLY A 124 6.15 -6.58 -3.69
N THR A 125 7.20 -5.99 -4.25
CA THR A 125 7.09 -4.77 -5.05
C THR A 125 7.02 -5.11 -6.54
N HIS A 126 7.37 -4.15 -7.38
CA HIS A 126 7.60 -4.35 -8.81
C HIS A 126 8.56 -5.51 -9.15
N ALA A 127 9.35 -5.99 -8.18
CA ALA A 127 10.19 -7.16 -8.34
C ALA A 127 9.40 -8.42 -8.76
N LEU A 128 8.11 -8.53 -8.40
CA LEU A 128 7.28 -9.71 -8.69
C LEU A 128 7.04 -9.97 -10.19
N PHE A 129 7.05 -8.94 -11.03
CA PHE A 129 6.81 -9.10 -12.47
C PHE A 129 8.10 -9.23 -13.29
N GLN A 130 9.27 -9.10 -12.67
CA GLN A 130 10.55 -9.27 -13.36
C GLN A 130 10.63 -10.65 -14.02
N SER A 131 11.32 -10.74 -15.17
CA SER A 131 11.43 -11.98 -15.97
C SER A 131 12.02 -13.16 -15.18
N GLY A 132 12.84 -12.88 -14.16
CA GLY A 132 13.44 -13.89 -13.27
C GLY A 132 12.49 -14.48 -12.21
N VAL A 133 11.25 -13.99 -12.07
CA VAL A 133 10.25 -14.54 -11.15
C VAL A 133 9.30 -15.43 -11.93
N ARG A 134 9.28 -16.72 -11.61
CA ARG A 134 8.41 -17.73 -12.21
C ARG A 134 7.60 -18.38 -11.10
N PHE A 135 6.29 -18.35 -11.24
CA PHE A 135 5.37 -19.07 -10.36
C PHE A 135 5.13 -20.47 -10.94
N ALA A 136 4.92 -21.45 -10.08
CA ALA A 136 4.46 -22.78 -10.49
C ALA A 136 3.02 -22.71 -11.00
N ASP A 137 2.15 -22.01 -10.27
CA ASP A 137 0.75 -21.80 -10.62
C ASP A 137 0.21 -20.54 -9.91
N LEU A 138 0.31 -19.37 -10.54
CA LEU A 138 -0.24 -18.14 -9.97
C LEU A 138 -1.74 -18.04 -10.27
N GLY A 139 -2.57 -18.33 -9.27
CA GLY A 139 -4.02 -18.27 -9.38
C GLY A 139 -4.60 -16.88 -9.15
N LEU A 140 -4.03 -16.10 -8.21
CA LEU A 140 -4.53 -14.76 -7.88
C LEU A 140 -3.40 -13.74 -7.68
N ALA A 141 -3.51 -12.61 -8.36
CA ALA A 141 -2.67 -11.44 -8.17
C ALA A 141 -3.47 -10.28 -7.58
N VAL A 142 -3.07 -9.82 -6.39
CA VAL A 142 -3.61 -8.64 -5.72
C VAL A 142 -2.68 -7.45 -5.99
N ILE A 143 -3.23 -6.31 -6.38
CA ILE A 143 -2.48 -5.08 -6.65
C ILE A 143 -3.00 -3.97 -5.74
N ASP A 144 -2.16 -3.47 -4.83
CA ASP A 144 -2.51 -2.37 -3.93
C ASP A 144 -2.10 -1.00 -4.49
N GLU A 145 -2.89 0.03 -4.17
CA GLU A 145 -2.69 1.42 -4.59
C GLU A 145 -2.34 1.59 -6.08
N GLN A 146 -3.28 1.13 -6.92
CA GLN A 146 -3.12 0.97 -8.37
C GLN A 146 -2.69 2.21 -9.16
N HIS A 147 -2.89 3.42 -8.65
CA HIS A 147 -2.68 4.67 -9.39
C HIS A 147 -1.19 4.95 -9.68
N ARG A 148 -0.28 4.21 -9.03
CA ARG A 148 1.18 4.30 -9.28
C ARG A 148 1.68 3.29 -10.32
N PHE A 149 0.83 2.37 -10.78
CA PHE A 149 1.20 1.30 -11.69
C PHE A 149 0.57 1.46 -13.07
N GLY A 150 1.40 1.37 -14.10
CA GLY A 150 0.96 1.44 -15.50
C GLY A 150 0.09 0.24 -15.88
N VAL A 151 -0.71 0.41 -16.93
CA VAL A 151 -1.58 -0.65 -17.49
C VAL A 151 -0.77 -1.91 -17.83
N GLU A 152 0.42 -1.73 -18.40
CA GLU A 152 1.31 -2.80 -18.86
C GLU A 152 1.81 -3.71 -17.73
N GLN A 153 2.10 -3.16 -16.55
CA GLN A 153 2.59 -3.92 -15.41
C GLN A 153 1.53 -4.88 -14.85
N ARG A 154 0.24 -4.54 -15.00
CA ARG A 154 -0.89 -5.39 -14.59
C ARG A 154 -1.06 -6.58 -15.53
N LEU A 155 -0.89 -6.36 -16.82
CA LEU A 155 -0.93 -7.41 -17.84
C LEU A 155 0.19 -8.43 -17.60
N GLN A 156 1.42 -7.95 -17.36
CA GLN A 156 2.59 -8.81 -17.11
C GLN A 156 2.42 -9.73 -15.90
N LEU A 157 1.79 -9.26 -14.81
CA LEU A 157 1.53 -10.12 -13.65
C LEU A 157 0.39 -11.11 -13.92
N GLY A 158 -0.59 -10.70 -14.72
CA GLY A 158 -1.64 -11.57 -15.24
C GLY A 158 -1.13 -12.73 -16.09
N GLU A 159 -0.09 -12.49 -16.85
CA GLU A 159 0.56 -13.44 -17.77
C GLU A 159 1.52 -14.42 -17.07
N LYS A 160 1.78 -14.25 -15.76
CA LYS A 160 2.64 -15.16 -14.99
C LYS A 160 2.00 -16.53 -14.70
N GLY A 161 0.71 -16.67 -14.95
CA GLY A 161 -0.06 -17.92 -14.89
C GLY A 161 -0.96 -18.04 -16.12
N ALA A 162 -1.48 -19.24 -16.39
CA ALA A 162 -2.32 -19.48 -17.57
C ALA A 162 -3.64 -18.68 -17.52
N THR A 163 -4.21 -18.51 -16.32
CA THR A 163 -5.47 -17.80 -16.07
C THR A 163 -5.43 -17.08 -14.72
N THR A 164 -4.46 -16.18 -14.53
CA THR A 164 -4.29 -15.47 -13.24
C THR A 164 -5.42 -14.48 -12.99
N ASP A 165 -6.25 -14.70 -11.97
CA ASP A 165 -7.24 -13.74 -11.51
C ASP A 165 -6.56 -12.47 -10.98
N VAL A 166 -7.18 -11.30 -11.18
CA VAL A 166 -6.63 -10.01 -10.75
C VAL A 166 -7.62 -9.26 -9.88
N LEU A 167 -7.18 -8.96 -8.66
CA LEU A 167 -7.88 -8.11 -7.70
C LEU A 167 -7.08 -6.83 -7.50
N VAL A 168 -7.68 -5.69 -7.82
CA VAL A 168 -7.06 -4.38 -7.65
C VAL A 168 -7.67 -3.67 -6.46
N MET A 169 -6.87 -3.08 -5.59
CA MET A 169 -7.33 -2.33 -4.42
C MET A 169 -7.03 -0.83 -4.58
N THR A 170 -7.96 0.00 -4.12
CA THR A 170 -7.73 1.46 -4.04
C THR A 170 -8.46 2.08 -2.86
N ALA A 171 -7.81 3.06 -2.23
CA ALA A 171 -8.47 3.97 -1.30
C ALA A 171 -9.22 5.11 -2.01
N THR A 172 -8.79 5.50 -3.21
CA THR A 172 -9.34 6.66 -3.90
C THR A 172 -10.65 6.33 -4.63
N PRO A 173 -11.70 7.14 -4.44
CA PRO A 173 -12.91 7.04 -5.25
C PRO A 173 -12.58 7.35 -6.71
N ILE A 174 -12.56 6.33 -7.58
CA ILE A 174 -12.40 6.53 -9.02
C ILE A 174 -13.76 6.91 -9.61
N PRO A 175 -13.89 8.07 -10.29
CA PRO A 175 -15.13 8.46 -10.96
C PRO A 175 -15.63 7.35 -11.89
N ARG A 176 -16.94 7.10 -11.87
CA ARG A 176 -17.55 6.00 -12.64
C ARG A 176 -17.32 6.14 -14.15
N THR A 177 -17.28 7.37 -14.66
CA THR A 177 -16.97 7.65 -16.06
C THR A 177 -15.55 7.24 -16.43
N LEU A 178 -14.57 7.52 -15.54
CA LEU A 178 -13.19 7.07 -15.70
C LEU A 178 -13.11 5.55 -15.63
N LEU A 179 -13.80 4.90 -14.67
CA LEU A 179 -13.93 3.44 -14.60
C LEU A 179 -14.40 2.83 -15.92
N LEU A 180 -15.41 3.40 -16.57
CA LEU A 180 -15.96 2.85 -17.80
C LEU A 180 -15.08 3.07 -19.04
N THR A 181 -14.21 4.08 -19.06
CA THR A 181 -13.37 4.38 -20.23
C THR A 181 -11.98 3.76 -20.15
N GLN A 182 -11.38 3.69 -18.96
CA GLN A 182 -10.05 3.10 -18.75
C GLN A 182 -10.11 1.67 -18.20
N TRP A 183 -11.24 1.23 -17.65
CA TRP A 183 -11.40 -0.05 -16.95
C TRP A 183 -12.72 -0.76 -17.31
N SER A 184 -13.18 -0.63 -18.57
CA SER A 184 -14.51 -1.04 -19.07
C SER A 184 -14.93 -2.49 -18.78
N GLU A 185 -14.00 -3.38 -18.47
CA GLU A 185 -14.24 -4.80 -18.18
C GLU A 185 -14.16 -5.15 -16.68
N MET A 186 -13.83 -4.20 -15.79
CA MET A 186 -13.63 -4.51 -14.37
C MET A 186 -14.93 -4.48 -13.57
N ALA A 187 -15.26 -5.58 -12.90
CA ALA A 187 -16.27 -5.58 -11.85
C ALA A 187 -15.81 -4.75 -10.64
N VAL A 188 -16.74 -4.21 -9.84
CA VAL A 188 -16.40 -3.35 -8.69
C VAL A 188 -17.08 -3.85 -7.42
N SER A 189 -16.29 -4.15 -6.39
CA SER A 189 -16.73 -4.36 -5.01
C SER A 189 -16.44 -3.13 -4.17
N ARG A 190 -17.41 -2.70 -3.36
CA ARG A 190 -17.26 -1.51 -2.49
C ARG A 190 -17.36 -1.88 -1.02
N LEU A 191 -16.34 -1.47 -0.26
CA LEU A 191 -16.36 -1.50 1.19
C LEU A 191 -16.90 -0.18 1.71
N SER A 192 -18.14 -0.20 2.21
CA SER A 192 -18.78 0.92 2.88
C SER A 192 -18.56 0.86 4.40
N GLY A 193 -18.51 2.03 5.03
CA GLY A 193 -18.36 2.20 6.48
C GLY A 193 -16.95 2.66 6.87
N LYS A 194 -16.88 3.66 7.75
CA LYS A 194 -15.63 4.04 8.42
C LYS A 194 -15.37 3.03 9.55
N PRO A 195 -14.10 2.69 9.85
CA PRO A 195 -13.78 1.88 11.03
C PRO A 195 -14.41 2.48 12.28
N ALA A 196 -14.93 1.63 13.16
CA ALA A 196 -15.44 2.05 14.46
C ALA A 196 -14.32 2.78 15.23
N GLY A 197 -14.63 3.95 15.82
CA GLY A 197 -13.67 4.75 16.59
C GLY A 197 -12.84 5.77 15.79
N ARG A 198 -13.04 5.92 14.47
CA ARG A 198 -12.34 6.96 13.69
C ARG A 198 -12.82 8.36 14.08
N GLN A 199 -11.95 9.12 14.75
CA GLN A 199 -12.21 10.52 15.08
C GLN A 199 -12.23 11.43 13.83
N PRO A 200 -13.06 12.48 13.80
CA PRO A 200 -13.05 13.43 12.71
C PRO A 200 -11.73 14.21 12.68
N ILE A 201 -11.17 14.41 11.49
CA ILE A 201 -9.97 15.23 11.30
C ILE A 201 -10.41 16.71 11.30
N ARG A 202 -9.78 17.52 12.15
CA ARG A 202 -9.97 18.98 12.16
C ARG A 202 -9.08 19.63 11.12
N THR A 203 -9.67 20.18 10.07
CA THR A 203 -8.95 20.90 9.00
C THR A 203 -9.08 22.41 9.20
N THR A 204 -7.99 23.14 9.04
CA THR A 204 -7.95 24.62 9.11
C THR A 204 -7.06 25.18 8.00
N LEU A 205 -7.45 26.32 7.43
CA LEU A 205 -6.66 27.04 6.43
C LEU A 205 -5.88 28.18 7.09
N HIS A 206 -4.61 28.34 6.73
CA HIS A 206 -3.73 29.40 7.25
C HIS A 206 -3.06 30.14 6.10
N SER A 207 -2.92 31.46 6.22
CA SER A 207 -2.16 32.26 5.24
C SER A 207 -0.66 32.10 5.47
N ILE A 208 0.14 32.41 4.44
CA ILE A 208 1.62 32.39 4.53
C ILE A 208 2.12 33.30 5.67
N GLY A 209 1.44 34.42 5.93
CA GLY A 209 1.77 35.33 7.04
C GLY A 209 1.64 34.70 8.43
N ALA A 210 0.84 33.63 8.59
CA ALA A 210 0.65 32.92 9.85
C ALA A 210 1.74 31.85 10.12
N MET A 211 2.79 31.79 9.29
CA MET A 211 3.85 30.76 9.38
C MET A 211 4.48 30.65 10.77
N ALA A 212 4.74 31.78 11.44
CA ALA A 212 5.31 31.75 12.79
C ALA A 212 4.38 31.09 13.82
N ALA A 213 3.08 31.39 13.73
CA ALA A 213 2.06 30.78 14.60
C ALA A 213 1.91 29.28 14.31
N LEU A 214 1.99 28.87 13.03
CA LEU A 214 1.97 27.47 12.62
C LEU A 214 3.18 26.70 13.17
N ILE A 215 4.39 27.24 13.05
CA ILE A 215 5.62 26.65 13.61
C ILE A 215 5.48 26.50 15.13
N ALA A 216 4.97 27.51 15.83
CA ALA A 216 4.72 27.43 17.27
C ALA A 216 3.67 26.37 17.63
N ALA A 217 2.65 26.17 16.81
CA ALA A 217 1.65 25.10 17.00
C ALA A 217 2.25 23.71 16.79
N ILE A 218 3.11 23.55 15.80
CA ILE A 218 3.83 22.30 15.54
C ILE A 218 4.77 21.97 16.69
N ALA A 219 5.51 22.95 17.23
CA ALA A 219 6.33 22.77 18.43
C ALA A 219 5.50 22.18 19.59
N ARG A 220 4.34 22.78 19.90
CA ARG A 220 3.45 22.25 20.95
C ARG A 220 2.94 20.83 20.67
N ALA A 221 2.64 20.52 19.41
CA ALA A 221 2.22 19.17 19.03
C ALA A 221 3.35 18.15 19.23
N LEU A 222 4.57 18.49 18.80
CA LEU A 222 5.77 17.65 18.98
C LEU A 222 6.09 17.44 20.47
N ASP A 223 5.97 18.49 21.30
CA ASP A 223 6.14 18.41 22.76
C ASP A 223 5.09 17.50 23.40
N GLY A 224 3.86 17.51 22.87
CA GLY A 224 2.79 16.59 23.23
C GLY A 224 2.97 15.15 22.72
N GLY A 225 4.10 14.84 22.07
CA GLY A 225 4.42 13.50 21.56
C GLY A 225 3.87 13.17 20.18
N ALA A 226 3.20 14.13 19.51
CA ALA A 226 2.72 13.92 18.16
C ALA A 226 3.88 13.79 17.16
N GLN A 227 3.63 13.05 16.09
CA GLN A 227 4.44 13.12 14.88
C GLN A 227 3.72 13.96 13.82
N VAL A 228 4.50 14.68 13.02
CA VAL A 228 3.99 15.69 12.09
C VAL A 228 4.53 15.44 10.69
N PHE A 229 3.63 15.41 9.71
CA PHE A 229 3.98 15.48 8.30
C PHE A 229 3.93 16.92 7.82
N TRP A 230 4.96 17.36 7.10
CA TRP A 230 4.97 18.60 6.34
C TRP A 230 5.11 18.27 4.85
N VAL A 231 4.03 18.45 4.10
CA VAL A 231 3.92 18.05 2.71
C VAL A 231 4.09 19.27 1.81
N CYS A 232 5.10 19.21 0.93
CA CYS A 232 5.31 20.12 -0.19
C CYS A 232 4.85 19.41 -1.48
N PRO A 233 3.60 19.59 -1.93
CA PRO A 233 3.03 18.87 -3.05
C PRO A 233 3.67 19.29 -4.38
N LEU A 234 3.52 18.41 -5.37
CA LEU A 234 3.89 18.67 -6.76
C LEU A 234 2.80 19.53 -7.42
N VAL A 235 3.14 20.65 -8.05
CA VAL A 235 2.14 21.55 -8.67
C VAL A 235 1.68 21.04 -10.05
N ALA A 236 2.41 20.13 -10.70
CA ALA A 236 1.97 19.48 -11.94
C ALA A 236 2.57 18.07 -12.08
N GLN A 237 1.77 17.10 -12.54
CA GLN A 237 2.22 15.72 -12.74
C GLN A 237 2.89 15.55 -14.11
N GLY A 238 4.14 15.06 -14.12
CA GLY A 238 4.68 14.31 -15.27
C GLY A 238 5.97 14.82 -15.90
N ASP A 239 6.42 16.05 -15.63
CA ASP A 239 7.71 16.55 -16.15
C ASP A 239 8.86 16.31 -15.14
N PRO A 240 10.02 15.75 -15.55
CA PRO A 240 11.23 15.73 -14.74
C PRO A 240 11.58 17.06 -14.06
N ALA A 241 11.29 18.20 -14.71
CA ALA A 241 11.49 19.54 -14.16
C ALA A 241 10.60 19.81 -12.94
N ASP A 242 9.33 19.39 -12.98
CA ASP A 242 8.39 19.57 -11.87
C ASP A 242 8.79 18.74 -10.65
N LEU A 243 9.25 17.50 -10.88
CA LEU A 243 9.79 16.62 -9.85
C LEU A 243 11.03 17.21 -9.17
N ALA A 244 11.90 17.87 -9.94
CA ALA A 244 13.08 18.57 -9.42
C ALA A 244 12.67 19.80 -8.59
N ALA A 245 11.72 20.60 -9.09
CA ALA A 245 11.23 21.78 -8.40
C ALA A 245 10.59 21.46 -7.03
N ALA A 246 9.76 20.41 -6.96
CA ALA A 246 9.17 19.99 -5.70
C ALA A 246 10.21 19.42 -4.71
N GLY A 247 11.23 18.72 -5.22
CA GLY A 247 12.37 18.29 -4.41
C GLY A 247 13.09 19.49 -3.80
N ALA A 248 13.42 20.49 -4.61
CA ALA A 248 14.07 21.72 -4.15
C ALA A 248 13.22 22.49 -3.12
N ALA A 249 11.90 22.57 -3.31
CA ALA A 249 10.98 23.18 -2.36
C ALA A 249 10.97 22.44 -1.01
N ALA A 250 10.95 21.11 -1.03
CA ALA A 250 11.03 20.28 0.17
C ALA A 250 12.38 20.44 0.90
N GLU A 251 13.49 20.46 0.16
CA GLU A 251 14.83 20.73 0.71
C GLU A 251 14.94 22.12 1.34
N GLU A 252 14.43 23.16 0.66
CA GLU A 252 14.43 24.51 1.19
C GLU A 252 13.59 24.62 2.47
N ARG A 253 12.40 24.02 2.48
CA ARG A 253 11.54 23.97 3.65
C ARG A 253 12.19 23.21 4.80
N HIS A 254 12.80 22.06 4.54
CA HIS A 254 13.58 21.30 5.52
C HIS A 254 14.68 22.15 6.14
N ARG A 255 15.48 22.84 5.33
CA ARG A 255 16.53 23.76 5.80
C ARG A 255 15.99 24.92 6.64
N LYS A 256 14.82 25.48 6.29
CA LYS A 256 14.17 26.53 7.09
C LYS A 256 13.70 25.98 8.44
N LEU A 257 13.08 24.81 8.45
CA LEU A 257 12.57 24.19 9.68
C LEU A 257 13.68 23.70 10.61
N LEU A 258 14.86 23.32 10.09
CA LEU A 258 16.02 22.96 10.91
C LEU A 258 16.47 24.07 11.86
N LYS A 259 16.14 25.34 11.57
CA LYS A 259 16.37 26.47 12.48
C LYS A 259 15.47 26.46 13.72
N HIS A 260 14.37 25.72 13.65
CA HIS A 260 13.33 25.67 14.68
C HIS A 260 13.27 24.29 15.36
N PHE A 261 13.60 23.22 14.65
CA PHE A 261 13.55 21.85 15.18
C PHE A 261 14.86 21.10 14.84
N PRO A 262 15.50 20.46 15.84
CA PRO A 262 16.82 19.84 15.66
C PRO A 262 16.77 18.47 14.96
N SER A 263 15.60 17.80 14.94
CA SER A 263 15.45 16.45 14.38
C SER A 263 14.27 16.42 13.40
N ILE A 264 14.60 16.54 12.11
CA ILE A 264 13.64 16.60 11.01
C ILE A 264 14.09 15.65 9.90
N GLY A 265 13.22 14.72 9.50
CA GLY A 265 13.44 13.89 8.33
C GLY A 265 13.13 14.64 7.03
N LEU A 266 13.73 14.19 5.93
CA LEU A 266 13.42 14.64 4.57
C LEU A 266 13.15 13.43 3.67
N ALA A 267 12.08 13.45 2.88
CA ALA A 267 11.77 12.40 1.91
C ALA A 267 11.12 12.95 0.63
N HIS A 268 11.84 12.94 -0.50
CA HIS A 268 11.28 13.32 -1.81
C HIS A 268 11.80 12.44 -2.95
N GLY A 269 11.15 12.54 -4.11
CA GLY A 269 11.37 11.63 -5.25
C GLY A 269 12.77 11.66 -5.84
N GLN A 270 13.48 12.79 -5.72
CA GLN A 270 14.85 12.96 -6.22
C GLN A 270 15.93 12.40 -5.28
N MET A 271 15.57 12.02 -4.05
CA MET A 271 16.53 11.41 -3.14
C MET A 271 16.90 9.99 -3.59
N PRO A 272 18.15 9.56 -3.33
CA PRO A 272 18.51 8.14 -3.36
C PRO A 272 17.51 7.30 -2.56
N ALA A 273 17.10 6.17 -3.12
CA ALA A 273 16.03 5.36 -2.58
C ALA A 273 16.32 4.85 -1.16
N ASP A 274 17.57 4.49 -0.89
CA ASP A 274 18.08 4.05 0.40
C ASP A 274 17.98 5.15 1.48
N LEU A 275 18.36 6.39 1.14
CA LEU A 275 18.25 7.54 2.05
C LEU A 275 16.79 7.88 2.33
N ARG A 276 15.95 7.87 1.30
CA ARG A 276 14.52 8.15 1.44
C ARG A 276 13.81 7.09 2.29
N GLU A 277 14.10 5.81 2.06
CA GLU A 277 13.56 4.71 2.85
C GLU A 277 14.04 4.76 4.30
N ALA A 278 15.30 5.16 4.53
CA ALA A 278 15.81 5.40 5.87
C ALA A 278 15.05 6.52 6.57
N ALA A 279 14.87 7.69 5.94
CA ALA A 279 14.11 8.79 6.53
C ALA A 279 12.66 8.42 6.88
N LEU A 280 11.99 7.68 5.99
CA LEU A 280 10.63 7.19 6.23
C LEU A 280 10.56 6.18 7.37
N ARG A 281 11.54 5.27 7.47
CA ARG A 281 11.66 4.30 8.58
C ARG A 281 11.94 5.00 9.90
N ASP A 282 12.87 5.95 9.92
CA ASP A 282 13.22 6.73 11.10
C ASP A 282 12.01 7.52 11.61
N PHE A 283 11.20 8.06 10.70
CA PHE A 283 9.93 8.67 11.05
C PHE A 283 8.93 7.64 11.57
N ALA A 284 8.70 6.51 10.88
CA ALA A 284 7.76 5.48 11.33
C ALA A 284 8.07 4.91 12.72
N GLU A 285 9.35 4.83 13.09
CA GLU A 285 9.83 4.37 14.40
C GLU A 285 9.90 5.48 15.45
N GLY A 286 9.52 6.72 15.11
CA GLY A 286 9.54 7.87 16.02
C GLY A 286 10.93 8.45 16.32
N ARG A 287 11.98 7.98 15.62
CA ARG A 287 13.35 8.54 15.74
C ARG A 287 13.42 9.97 15.23
N THR A 288 12.63 10.28 14.20
CA THR A 288 12.28 11.67 13.84
C THR A 288 10.78 11.88 14.06
N ARG A 289 10.40 13.06 14.55
CA ARG A 289 8.99 13.39 14.84
C ARG A 289 8.38 14.39 13.86
N LEU A 290 9.20 15.03 13.03
CA LEU A 290 8.76 15.88 11.93
C LEU A 290 9.39 15.36 10.63
N LEU A 291 8.57 15.11 9.61
CA LEU A 291 9.03 14.71 8.28
C LEU A 291 8.58 15.73 7.25
N VAL A 292 9.54 16.35 6.57
CA VAL A 292 9.28 17.13 5.36
C VAL A 292 9.34 16.21 4.17
N ALA A 293 8.32 16.24 3.32
CA ALA A 293 8.30 15.37 2.15
C ALA A 293 7.43 15.92 1.04
N THR A 294 7.60 15.35 -0.15
CA THR A 294 6.70 15.60 -1.27
C THR A 294 5.57 14.55 -1.31
N THR A 295 4.87 14.44 -2.44
CA THR A 295 3.87 13.40 -2.72
C THR A 295 4.36 11.96 -2.54
N VAL A 296 5.64 11.74 -2.21
CA VAL A 296 6.14 10.41 -1.84
C VAL A 296 5.52 9.85 -0.54
N ILE A 297 4.93 10.69 0.33
CA ILE A 297 4.16 10.19 1.50
C ILE A 297 2.87 9.46 1.06
N GLU A 298 2.34 9.73 -0.14
CA GLU A 298 1.09 9.09 -0.63
C GLU A 298 1.16 7.55 -0.60
N VAL A 299 2.36 6.98 -0.46
CA VAL A 299 2.61 5.56 -0.64
C VAL A 299 2.84 4.82 0.69
N GLY A 300 1.96 5.10 1.65
CA GLY A 300 1.50 4.14 2.66
C GLY A 300 2.45 3.78 3.79
N VAL A 301 3.05 4.78 4.43
CA VAL A 301 3.62 4.57 5.76
C VAL A 301 2.51 4.79 6.79
N ASP A 302 2.02 3.71 7.41
CA ASP A 302 1.09 3.81 8.53
C ASP A 302 1.88 4.19 9.80
N VAL A 303 1.72 5.44 10.25
CA VAL A 303 2.35 5.98 11.46
C VAL A 303 1.24 6.41 12.42
N PRO A 304 0.83 5.55 13.37
CA PRO A 304 -0.31 5.83 14.25
C PRO A 304 -0.17 7.14 15.06
N GLN A 305 1.07 7.54 15.36
CA GLN A 305 1.37 8.76 16.10
C GLN A 305 1.42 10.01 15.22
N ALA A 306 1.33 9.88 13.89
CA ALA A 306 1.31 11.00 12.97
C ALA A 306 -0.08 11.65 12.93
N SER A 307 -0.37 12.47 13.94
CA SER A 307 -1.68 13.09 14.15
C SER A 307 -1.84 14.49 13.56
N VAL A 308 -0.75 15.08 13.03
CA VAL A 308 -0.78 16.41 12.42
C VAL A 308 -0.18 16.36 11.01
N MET A 309 -0.86 17.01 10.06
CA MET A 309 -0.38 17.18 8.69
C MET A 309 -0.47 18.65 8.30
N VAL A 310 0.63 19.17 7.78
CA VAL A 310 0.72 20.48 7.13
C VAL A 310 0.87 20.25 5.64
N VAL A 311 0.07 20.93 4.83
CA VAL A 311 0.23 20.97 3.38
C VAL A 311 0.53 22.41 2.99
N GLU A 312 1.69 22.64 2.39
CA GLU A 312 2.15 23.96 1.96
C GLU A 312 2.12 24.02 0.44
N HIS A 313 1.66 25.11 -0.18
CA HIS A 313 1.71 25.32 -1.63
C HIS A 313 2.67 26.46 -1.96
#